data_AF-A0A6C0BAI4-F1
#
_entry.id   AF-A0A6C0BAI4-F1
#
_cell.length_a   1.000
_cell.length_b   1.000
_cell.length_c   1.000
_cell.angle_alpha   90.00
_cell.angle_beta   90.00
_cell.angle_gamma   90.00
#
_symmetry.space_group_name_H-M   'P 1'
#
loop_
_entity.id
_entity.type
_entity.pdbx_description
1 polymer ?
#
loop_
_entity_poly.entity_id
_entity_poly.type
_entity_poly.pdbx_seq_one_letter_code
_entity_poly.pdbx_strand_id
1 'polypeptide(L)' 'MNCPHCGITIEIEKINCAIFRCGIYKHNGQQIPPHLSKIECDQLKDKIWGCSKPFKYENGTLVICDYV' A
#
# COMPACT_ATOMS: atom_id res chain seq x y z
N MET A 1 0.00 -12.71 1.82
CA MET A 1 1.30 -12.17 2.29
C MET A 1 1.01 -11.04 3.27
N ASN A 2 1.88 -10.70 4.23
CA ASN A 2 1.57 -9.66 5.23
C ASN A 2 2.26 -8.35 4.89
N CYS A 3 1.53 -7.23 4.94
CA CYS A 3 2.09 -5.91 4.77
C CYS A 3 3.24 -5.68 5.78
N PRO A 4 4.44 -5.30 5.33
CA PRO A 4 5.59 -5.15 6.21
C PRO A 4 5.46 -3.97 7.19
N HIS A 5 4.48 -3.08 7.00
CA HIS A 5 4.27 -1.90 7.84
C HIS A 5 3.23 -2.08 8.94
N CYS A 6 2.20 -2.89 8.71
CA CYS A 6 1.07 -3.02 9.64
C CYS A 6 0.56 -4.46 9.81
N GLY A 7 1.16 -5.44 9.12
CA GLY A 7 0.80 -6.86 9.24
C GLY A 7 -0.49 -7.29 8.53
N ILE A 8 -1.23 -6.37 7.90
CA ILE A 8 -2.46 -6.70 7.16
C ILE A 8 -2.16 -7.70 6.05
N THR A 9 -2.99 -8.74 5.94
CA THR A 9 -2.92 -9.70 4.85
C THR A 9 -3.29 -9.02 3.55
N ILE A 10 -2.38 -9.08 2.58
CA ILE A 10 -2.56 -8.64 1.21
C ILE A 10 -2.50 -9.84 0.28
N GLU A 11 -3.30 -9.76 -0.78
CA GLU A 11 -3.27 -10.62 -1.94
C GLU A 11 -2.80 -9.79 -3.14
N ILE A 12 -1.90 -10.34 -3.94
CA ILE A 12 -1.41 -9.69 -5.16
C ILE A 12 -1.93 -10.50 -6.35
N GLU A 13 -2.94 -9.98 -7.02
CA GLU A 13 -3.50 -10.61 -8.23
C GLU A 13 -2.64 -10.34 -9.46
N LYS A 14 -2.08 -9.12 -9.58
CA LYS A 14 -1.25 -8.69 -10.73
C LYS A 14 -0.13 -7.77 -10.28
N ILE A 15 1.03 -7.91 -10.92
CA ILE A 15 2.22 -7.10 -10.65
C ILE A 15 2.50 -6.24 -11.89
N ASN A 16 2.29 -4.93 -11.76
CA ASN A 16 2.65 -3.96 -12.81
C ASN A 16 3.90 -3.17 -12.41
N CYS A 17 3.77 -2.16 -11.54
CA CYS A 17 4.90 -1.32 -11.11
C CYS A 17 5.69 -1.91 -9.92
N ALA A 18 5.27 -3.07 -9.41
CA ALA A 18 5.82 -3.75 -8.23
C ALA A 18 5.81 -2.93 -6.92
N ILE A 19 5.28 -1.70 -6.92
CA ILE A 19 5.07 -0.87 -5.73
C ILE A 19 3.61 -0.99 -5.31
N PHE A 20 3.38 -1.31 -4.05
CA PHE A 20 2.04 -1.51 -3.50
C PHE A 20 1.86 -0.72 -2.22
N ARG A 21 0.59 -0.49 -1.88
CA ARG A 21 0.17 0.09 -0.60
C ARG A 21 -0.98 -0.72 -0.06
N CYS A 22 -0.99 -0.94 1.25
CA CYS A 22 -2.01 -1.76 1.88
C CYS A 22 -3.31 -0.99 2.19
N GLY A 23 -3.33 0.31 1.88
CA GLY A 23 -4.45 1.21 2.14
C GLY A 23 -5.63 0.92 1.22
N ILE A 24 -6.80 0.72 1.80
CA ILE A 24 -8.05 0.52 1.07
C ILE A 24 -9.02 1.62 1.47
N TYR A 25 -9.52 2.42 0.53
CA TYR A 25 -10.48 3.47 0.78
C TYR A 25 -11.74 2.93 1.46
N LYS A 26 -12.14 3.53 2.59
CA LYS A 26 -13.33 3.14 3.35
C LYS A 26 -14.63 3.34 2.57
N HIS A 27 -14.67 4.31 1.67
CA HIS A 27 -15.91 4.74 0.99
C HIS A 27 -16.28 3.86 -0.22
N ASN A 28 -15.29 3.27 -0.91
CA ASN A 28 -15.53 2.48 -2.13
C ASN A 28 -14.82 1.10 -2.12
N GLY A 29 -14.04 0.79 -1.08
CA GLY A 29 -13.30 -0.46 -0.99
C GLY A 29 -12.14 -0.59 -2.00
N GLN A 30 -11.77 0.47 -2.71
CA GLN A 30 -10.68 0.43 -3.68
C GLN A 30 -9.33 0.64 -2.99
N GLN A 31 -8.28 -0.04 -3.49
CA GLN A 31 -6.92 0.19 -3.03
C GLN A 31 -6.44 1.60 -3.42
N ILE A 32 -5.67 2.23 -2.54
CA ILE A 32 -5.09 3.54 -2.83
C ILE A 32 -4.02 3.46 -3.94
N PRO A 33 -3.85 4.53 -4.74
CA PRO A 33 -2.85 4.55 -5.79
C PRO A 33 -1.42 4.31 -5.26
N PRO A 34 -0.58 3.52 -5.96
CA PRO A 34 0.77 3.20 -5.51
C PRO A 34 1.72 4.40 -5.51
N HIS A 35 1.46 5.40 -6.35
CA HIS A 35 2.29 6.60 -6.53
C HIS A 35 1.77 7.84 -5.79
N LEU A 36 0.95 7.67 -4.75
CA LEU A 36 0.51 8.81 -3.93
C LEU A 36 1.69 9.50 -3.23
N SER A 37 1.64 10.82 -3.21
CA SER A 37 2.60 11.63 -2.47
C SER A 37 2.45 11.41 -0.97
N LYS A 38 3.51 11.68 -0.19
CA LYS A 38 3.45 11.59 1.28
C LYS A 38 2.35 12.47 1.87
N ILE A 39 2.14 13.66 1.32
CA ILE A 39 1.11 14.62 1.76
C ILE A 39 -0.29 14.00 1.60
N GLU A 40 -0.59 13.44 0.44
CA GLU A 40 -1.87 12.78 0.17
C GLU A 40 -2.04 11.55 1.08
N CYS A 41 -0.98 10.78 1.28
CA CYS A 41 -1.00 9.62 2.17
C CYS A 41 -1.31 9.96 3.63
N ASP A 42 -0.91 11.14 4.10
CA ASP A 42 -1.20 11.60 5.45
C ASP A 42 -2.68 12.03 5.58
N GLN A 43 -3.22 12.70 4.56
CA GLN A 43 -4.63 13.09 4.48
C GLN A 43 -5.60 11.89 4.41
N LEU A 44 -5.09 10.72 4.04
CA LEU A 44 -5.87 9.50 3.87
C LEU A 44 -5.90 8.60 5.11
N LYS A 45 -5.13 8.88 6.17
CA LYS A 45 -5.02 8.04 7.38
C LYS A 45 -6.38 7.61 7.94
N ASP A 46 -7.32 8.55 8.06
CA ASP A 46 -8.66 8.26 8.60
C ASP A 46 -9.65 7.72 7.56
N LYS A 47 -9.32 7.86 6.27
CA LYS A 47 -10.17 7.50 5.12
C LYS A 47 -9.88 6.13 4.54
N ILE A 48 -8.88 5.42 5.06
CA ILE A 48 -8.47 4.09 4.57
C ILE A 48 -8.48 3.04 5.69
N TRP A 49 -8.66 1.79 5.30
CA TRP A 49 -8.31 0.62 6.08
C TRP A 49 -6.85 0.30 5.81
N GLY A 50 -6.07 0.10 6.87
CA GLY A 50 -4.65 -0.23 6.79
C GLY A 50 -3.71 0.97 6.74
N CYS A 51 -2.71 0.91 5.86
CA CYS A 51 -1.54 1.77 5.85
C CYS A 51 -1.36 2.45 4.50
N SER A 52 -0.94 3.71 4.50
CA SER A 52 -0.60 4.43 3.28
C SER A 52 0.90 4.37 2.94
N LYS A 53 1.68 3.58 3.67
CA LYS A 53 3.13 3.45 3.46
C LYS A 53 3.44 2.56 2.24
N PRO A 54 4.35 2.98 1.35
CA PRO A 54 4.72 2.18 0.19
C PRO A 54 5.61 1.01 0.59
N PHE A 55 5.51 -0.06 -0.18
CA PHE A 55 6.41 -1.21 -0.13
C PHE A 55 6.52 -1.81 -1.53
N LYS A 56 7.65 -2.46 -1.81
CA LYS A 56 7.93 -3.07 -3.10
C LYS A 56 7.87 -4.59 -3.00
N TYR A 57 7.41 -5.22 -4.06
CA TYR A 57 7.53 -6.67 -4.24
C TYR A 57 8.79 -6.97 -5.05
N GLU A 58 9.78 -7.61 -4.42
CA GLU A 58 11.03 -8.04 -5.07
C GLU A 58 11.31 -9.52 -4.76
N ASN A 59 11.53 -10.31 -5.81
CA ASN A 59 11.92 -11.73 -5.72
C ASN A 59 11.07 -12.58 -4.76
N GLY A 60 9.73 -12.41 -4.79
CA GLY A 60 8.83 -13.16 -3.93
C GLY A 60 8.63 -12.57 -2.52
N THR A 61 9.31 -11.48 -2.20
CA THR A 61 9.32 -10.87 -0.87
C THR A 61 8.80 -9.43 -0.90
N LEU A 62 8.18 -9.00 0.19
CA LEU A 62 7.79 -7.61 0.41
C LEU A 62 8.89 -6.86 1.13
N VAL A 63 9.42 -5.82 0.49
CA VAL A 63 10.50 -4.98 1.01
C VAL A 63 9.97 -3.58 1.26
N ILE A 64 10.28 -3.00 2.41
CA ILE A 64 9.93 -1.61 2.72
C ILE A 64 10.74 -0.70 1.80
N CYS A 65 10.07 0.27 1.17
CA CYS A 65 10.73 1.29 0.36
C CYS A 65 10.33 2.69 0.83
N ASP A 66 11.16 3.68 0.49
CA ASP A 66 10.83 5.08 0.69
C ASP A 66 9.82 5.57 -0.36
N TYR A 67 9.19 6.71 -0.05
CA TYR A 67 8.24 7.36 -0.96
C TYR A 67 8.96 7.76 -2.25
N VAL A 68 8.38 7.38 -3.39
CA VAL A 68 8.85 7.76 -4.74
C VAL A 68 8.30 9.12 -5.11
#